data_AF-A0A371QHJ4-F1
#
_entry.id   AF-A0A371QHJ4-F1
#
_cell.length_a   1.000
_cell.length_b   1.000
_cell.length_c   1.000
_cell.angle_alpha   90.00
_cell.angle_beta   90.00
_cell.angle_gamma   90.00
#
_symmetry.space_group_name_H-M   'P 1'
#
loop_
_entity.id
_entity.type
_entity.pdbx_description
1 polymer ?
#
loop_
_entity_poly.entity_id
_entity_poly.type
_entity_poly.pdbx_seq_one_letter_code
_entity_poly.pdbx_strand_id
1 'polypeptide(L)'
;MPLLLLIAAGLTACDSTNNVDGIEESLVDIPNLNLIEGAESVVATVNRDRKKSNFTIRLDGMAETSGISSGEYPAFCALWDVAIDSDNKSYGNVKLHSIDDEPFWNGISYLVNNIESYEEQYEDLSWLEIQIALWSIMDHKKFDLNTIPDNELPSYVRDGSYNMDIINNILEDVSDNKDLILPGNGCLQILYAEVPGAQDQIIIVPGECPQEKGFGVRYRNFLSSADQQEIYLGTGDLGVGANRSQEHATFTQNGTTEIDFVYSPELDQLSASVGNSYTIYEDLSAKMPASCSIQDVDRAQIWVTARDPGTTVTLSGEYAGESISVTADYDNQSQVFYSLQNLDLSNGFYLNGEITLSGTFTSGERGKAEIVFGCPVQF
;
A
#
# COMPACT_ATOMS: atom_id res chain seq x y z
N MET A 1 -16.03 18.69 -66.32
CA MET A 1 -15.46 19.11 -65.03
C MET A 1 -16.60 19.27 -64.03
N PRO A 2 -16.88 18.27 -63.18
CA PRO A 2 -17.60 18.49 -61.94
C PRO A 2 -16.60 18.79 -60.82
N LEU A 3 -16.88 19.88 -60.09
CA LEU A 3 -16.10 20.42 -58.99
C LEU A 3 -16.41 19.62 -57.71
N LEU A 4 -15.36 19.08 -57.10
CA LEU A 4 -15.37 18.41 -55.80
C LEU A 4 -15.52 19.47 -54.70
N LEU A 5 -16.55 19.39 -53.85
CA LEU A 5 -16.67 20.22 -52.65
C LEU A 5 -16.39 19.33 -51.43
N LEU A 6 -15.19 19.45 -50.86
CA LEU A 6 -14.87 18.92 -49.53
C LEU A 6 -15.51 19.84 -48.48
N ILE A 7 -16.37 19.30 -47.62
CA ILE A 7 -16.79 19.96 -46.38
C ILE A 7 -15.86 19.43 -45.28
N ALA A 8 -14.92 20.27 -44.86
CA ALA A 8 -14.15 20.07 -43.65
C ALA A 8 -14.96 20.64 -42.47
N ALA A 9 -15.50 19.77 -41.62
CA ALA A 9 -16.04 20.17 -40.33
C ALA A 9 -14.87 20.30 -39.34
N GLY A 10 -14.41 21.53 -39.12
CA GLY A 10 -13.54 21.85 -38.01
C GLY A 10 -14.37 21.94 -36.73
N LEU A 11 -14.09 21.06 -35.77
CA LEU A 11 -14.52 21.21 -34.38
C LEU A 11 -13.64 22.31 -33.76
N THR A 12 -14.14 23.53 -33.65
CA THR A 12 -13.63 24.53 -32.72
C THR A 12 -14.43 24.40 -31.44
N ALA A 13 -13.87 23.73 -30.42
CA ALA A 13 -14.41 23.70 -29.07
C ALA A 13 -13.42 24.42 -28.14
N CYS A 14 -13.91 25.51 -27.55
CA CYS A 14 -13.50 26.16 -26.31
C CYS A 14 -12.03 26.63 -26.20
N ASP A 15 -11.77 27.83 -26.72
CA ASP A 15 -10.82 28.76 -26.13
C ASP A 15 -11.63 29.63 -25.15
N SER A 16 -11.56 29.36 -23.85
CA SER A 16 -12.18 30.19 -22.82
C SER A 16 -11.10 30.88 -22.01
N THR A 17 -10.62 32.01 -22.54
CA THR A 17 -9.95 33.04 -21.76
C THR A 17 -10.97 33.74 -20.85
N ASN A 18 -11.28 33.14 -19.71
CA ASN A 18 -11.82 33.85 -18.57
C ASN A 18 -10.79 33.78 -17.46
N ASN A 19 -10.11 34.90 -17.20
CA ASN A 19 -9.36 35.10 -15.97
C ASN A 19 -10.32 34.93 -14.80
N VAL A 20 -10.11 33.90 -13.98
CA VAL A 20 -10.84 33.69 -12.74
C VAL A 20 -10.01 34.30 -11.61
N ASP A 21 -10.41 35.49 -11.15
CA ASP A 21 -9.93 36.14 -9.91
C ASP A 21 -10.45 35.41 -8.64
N GLY A 22 -10.61 34.09 -8.69
CA GLY A 22 -11.20 33.25 -7.62
C GLY A 22 -10.32 32.05 -7.21
N ILE A 23 -9.10 31.96 -7.73
CA ILE A 23 -8.19 30.82 -7.49
C ILE A 23 -7.66 30.82 -6.05
N GLU A 24 -7.57 31.99 -5.39
CA GLU A 24 -7.03 32.09 -4.03
C GLU A 24 -8.04 31.72 -2.92
N GLU A 25 -9.35 31.69 -3.17
CA GLU A 25 -10.35 31.30 -2.16
C GLU A 25 -10.57 29.78 -2.06
N SER A 26 -10.12 28.98 -3.04
CA SER A 26 -10.36 27.53 -3.09
C SER A 26 -9.39 26.72 -2.22
N LEU A 27 -8.18 27.25 -1.99
CA LEU A 27 -7.09 26.52 -1.31
C LEU A 27 -7.14 26.62 0.22
N VAL A 28 -8.01 27.48 0.78
CA VAL A 28 -8.08 27.74 2.23
C VAL A 28 -8.77 26.59 3.01
N ASP A 29 -9.44 25.67 2.31
CA ASP A 29 -10.40 24.75 2.91
C ASP A 29 -9.98 23.27 2.93
N ILE A 30 -8.73 22.93 2.62
CA ILE A 30 -8.24 21.54 2.75
C ILE A 30 -7.47 21.41 4.06
N PRO A 31 -8.05 20.75 5.08
CA PRO A 31 -7.46 20.74 6.40
C PRO A 31 -6.20 19.90 6.44
N ASN A 32 -5.25 20.36 7.26
CA ASN A 32 -4.12 19.57 7.74
C ASN A 32 -3.21 18.99 6.65
N LEU A 33 -2.82 19.81 5.67
CA LEU A 33 -1.74 19.47 4.76
C LEU A 33 -0.39 19.87 5.37
N ASN A 34 0.54 18.92 5.48
CA ASN A 34 1.86 19.15 6.03
C ASN A 34 2.88 19.25 4.88
N LEU A 35 3.33 20.47 4.56
CA LEU A 35 4.33 20.69 3.51
C LEU A 35 5.63 19.94 3.84
N ILE A 36 6.16 19.19 2.87
CA ILE A 36 7.37 18.40 3.02
C ILE A 36 8.60 19.27 2.74
N GLU A 37 9.53 19.33 3.69
CA GLU A 37 10.77 20.11 3.56
C GLU A 37 11.59 19.62 2.37
N GLY A 38 11.93 20.53 1.45
CA GLY A 38 12.66 20.19 0.22
C GLY A 38 11.78 19.73 -0.95
N ALA A 39 10.45 19.73 -0.80
CA ALA A 39 9.49 19.42 -1.86
C ALA A 39 8.52 20.58 -2.16
N GLU A 40 8.97 21.82 -1.97
CA GLU A 40 8.16 23.04 -2.15
C GLU A 40 8.11 23.53 -3.62
N SER A 41 8.96 22.98 -4.49
CA SER A 41 9.09 23.41 -5.88
C SER A 41 9.48 22.25 -6.80
N VAL A 42 8.61 21.26 -6.88
CA VAL A 42 8.78 20.04 -7.69
C VAL A 42 8.29 20.28 -9.12
N VAL A 43 8.89 19.56 -10.07
CA VAL A 43 8.35 19.41 -11.42
C VAL A 43 7.56 18.10 -11.48
N ALA A 44 6.26 18.19 -11.74
CA ALA A 44 5.40 17.04 -11.93
C ALA A 44 5.06 16.86 -13.41
N THR A 45 5.17 15.65 -13.94
CA THR A 45 4.72 15.31 -15.29
C THR A 45 3.60 14.27 -15.22
N VAL A 46 2.41 14.58 -15.72
CA VAL A 46 1.21 13.75 -15.58
C VAL A 46 0.88 13.05 -16.90
N ASN A 47 0.67 11.74 -16.83
CA ASN A 47 0.32 10.87 -17.95
C ASN A 47 -0.88 10.00 -17.61
N ARG A 48 -1.83 9.84 -18.53
CA ARG A 48 -2.94 8.90 -18.30
C ARG A 48 -2.42 7.46 -18.26
N ASP A 49 -2.88 6.70 -17.27
CA ASP A 49 -2.58 5.27 -17.16
C ASP A 49 -3.84 4.45 -17.44
N ARG A 50 -4.87 4.62 -16.58
CA ARG A 50 -6.15 3.91 -16.66
C ARG A 50 -6.01 2.39 -16.71
N LYS A 51 -4.95 1.86 -16.09
CA LYS A 51 -4.71 0.43 -15.89
C LYS A 51 -4.79 0.09 -14.42
N LYS A 52 -3.87 0.64 -13.64
CA LYS A 52 -3.81 0.46 -12.18
C LYS A 52 -4.22 1.72 -11.42
N SER A 53 -4.03 2.88 -12.05
CA SER A 53 -4.35 4.18 -11.49
C SER A 53 -5.04 5.06 -12.53
N ASN A 54 -5.59 6.20 -12.12
CA ASN A 54 -6.15 7.16 -13.07
C ASN A 54 -5.03 7.74 -13.97
N PHE A 55 -3.88 8.06 -13.36
CA PHE A 55 -2.70 8.56 -14.06
C PHE A 55 -1.41 8.14 -13.36
N THR A 56 -0.31 8.15 -14.11
CA THR A 56 1.04 8.19 -13.54
C THR A 56 1.50 9.64 -13.43
N ILE A 57 2.22 9.93 -12.35
CA ILE A 57 2.90 11.20 -12.13
C ILE A 57 4.39 10.96 -11.98
N ARG A 58 5.19 11.64 -12.82
CA ARG A 58 6.64 11.69 -12.64
C ARG A 58 7.01 12.92 -11.82
N LEU A 59 7.68 12.71 -10.69
CA LEU A 59 8.19 13.78 -9.83
C LEU A 59 9.69 13.95 -10.06
N ASP A 60 10.12 15.20 -10.25
CA ASP A 60 11.52 15.58 -10.44
C ASP A 60 11.84 16.87 -9.65
N GLY A 61 13.07 17.03 -9.18
CA GLY A 61 13.56 18.29 -8.60
C GLY A 61 13.29 18.50 -7.11
N MET A 62 12.99 17.43 -6.37
CA MET A 62 12.96 17.44 -4.90
C MET A 62 14.39 17.46 -4.34
N ALA A 63 14.59 18.09 -3.18
CA ALA A 63 15.85 18.03 -2.44
C ALA A 63 15.98 16.70 -1.69
N GLU A 64 17.21 16.24 -1.42
CA GLU A 64 17.48 15.01 -0.65
C GLU A 64 16.80 15.01 0.73
N THR A 65 16.61 16.20 1.33
CA THR A 65 15.95 16.37 2.62
C THR A 65 14.47 16.00 2.61
N SER A 66 13.84 15.87 1.44
CA SER A 66 12.43 15.49 1.33
C SER A 66 12.19 14.02 1.67
N GLY A 67 13.22 13.17 1.53
CA GLY A 67 13.06 11.72 1.59
C GLY A 67 12.27 11.11 0.43
N ILE A 68 11.86 11.91 -0.56
CA ILE A 68 11.10 11.47 -1.74
C ILE A 68 12.04 11.37 -2.93
N SER A 69 12.00 10.22 -3.59
CA SER A 69 12.81 9.97 -4.77
C SER A 69 12.19 10.58 -6.02
N SER A 70 13.04 10.95 -6.98
CA SER A 70 12.53 11.29 -8.32
C SER A 70 12.12 10.00 -9.03
N GLY A 71 10.96 9.99 -9.68
CA GLY A 71 10.41 8.75 -10.24
C GLY A 71 8.97 8.88 -10.71
N GLU A 72 8.46 7.80 -11.29
CA GLU A 72 7.05 7.68 -11.69
C GLU A 72 6.25 6.96 -10.60
N TYR A 73 5.09 7.52 -10.28
CA TYR A 73 4.21 7.04 -9.23
C TYR A 73 2.77 6.88 -9.74
N PRO A 74 2.04 5.83 -9.30
CA PRO A 74 0.60 5.75 -9.45
C PRO A 74 -0.08 6.93 -8.76
N ALA A 75 -1.15 7.46 -9.37
CA ALA A 75 -1.84 8.59 -8.80
C ALA A 75 -3.31 8.71 -9.23
N PHE A 76 -4.07 9.40 -8.38
CA PHE A 76 -5.52 9.57 -8.49
C PHE A 76 -5.90 11.04 -8.34
N CYS A 77 -7.02 11.43 -8.95
CA CYS A 77 -7.57 12.76 -8.78
C CYS A 77 -8.09 12.88 -7.35
N ALA A 78 -7.72 13.93 -6.63
CA ALA A 78 -8.35 14.25 -5.36
C ALA A 78 -9.78 14.76 -5.60
N LEU A 79 -10.01 15.61 -6.61
CA LEU A 79 -11.34 16.16 -6.90
C LEU A 79 -11.98 15.54 -8.14
N TRP A 80 -13.29 15.35 -8.09
CA TRP A 80 -14.05 14.70 -9.15
C TRP A 80 -14.46 15.65 -10.28
N ASP A 81 -14.65 16.94 -10.00
CA ASP A 81 -15.12 17.93 -10.97
C ASP A 81 -14.01 18.87 -11.47
N VAL A 82 -12.77 18.61 -11.05
CA VAL A 82 -11.61 19.37 -11.51
C VAL A 82 -10.79 18.50 -12.44
N ALA A 83 -10.68 18.96 -13.69
CA ALA A 83 -9.89 18.28 -14.68
C ALA A 83 -8.40 18.58 -14.48
N ILE A 84 -7.58 17.54 -14.54
CA ILE A 84 -6.13 17.69 -14.66
C ILE A 84 -5.70 17.46 -16.11
N ASP A 85 -4.96 18.41 -16.66
CA ASP A 85 -4.27 18.20 -17.94
C ASP A 85 -3.32 17.01 -17.80
N SER A 86 -3.36 16.12 -18.78
CA SER A 86 -2.55 14.89 -18.81
C SER A 86 -1.96 14.72 -20.21
N ASP A 87 -1.30 13.59 -20.47
CA ASP A 87 -0.63 13.27 -21.74
C ASP A 87 0.69 14.08 -21.94
N ASN A 88 1.65 13.84 -21.05
CA ASN A 88 2.94 14.52 -20.91
C ASN A 88 2.83 15.99 -20.49
N LYS A 89 1.75 16.35 -19.79
CA LYS A 89 1.64 17.69 -19.22
C LYS A 89 2.63 17.83 -18.07
N SER A 90 3.47 18.87 -18.14
CA SER A 90 4.39 19.21 -17.06
C SER A 90 3.90 20.44 -16.31
N TYR A 91 4.01 20.37 -14.99
CA TYR A 91 3.68 21.41 -14.03
C TYR A 91 4.94 21.73 -13.21
N GLY A 92 5.30 23.02 -13.13
CA GLY A 92 6.39 23.49 -12.28
C GLY A 92 5.87 24.09 -10.98
N ASN A 93 6.75 24.21 -9.98
CA ASN A 93 6.44 24.74 -8.65
C ASN A 93 5.33 23.95 -7.93
N VAL A 94 5.23 22.65 -8.18
CA VAL A 94 4.33 21.76 -7.46
C VAL A 94 4.83 21.62 -6.03
N LYS A 95 3.95 21.77 -5.05
CA LYS A 95 4.26 21.48 -3.64
C LYS A 95 3.76 20.09 -3.28
N LEU A 96 4.59 19.31 -2.60
CA LEU A 96 4.18 18.03 -2.07
C LEU A 96 3.93 18.16 -0.57
N HIS A 97 2.77 17.71 -0.14
CA HIS A 97 2.39 17.64 1.26
C HIS A 97 2.28 16.19 1.68
N SER A 98 2.65 15.90 2.92
CA SER A 98 2.30 14.65 3.58
C SER A 98 0.88 14.77 4.12
N ILE A 99 0.09 13.72 3.92
CA ILE A 99 -1.20 13.56 4.58
C ILE A 99 -1.18 12.48 5.67
N ASP A 100 0.02 11.98 5.97
CA ASP A 100 0.23 10.99 7.03
C ASP A 100 -0.07 11.58 8.41
N ASP A 101 -0.44 10.71 9.36
CA ASP A 101 -0.71 11.02 10.77
C ASP A 101 -1.80 12.07 11.03
N GLU A 102 -2.61 12.40 10.00
CA GLU A 102 -3.67 13.38 10.09
C GLU A 102 -5.05 12.72 10.10
N PRO A 103 -5.85 12.84 11.19
CA PRO A 103 -7.12 12.13 11.32
C PRO A 103 -8.13 12.39 10.21
N PHE A 104 -8.07 13.57 9.58
CA PHE A 104 -8.90 13.90 8.42
C PHE A 104 -8.63 12.97 7.23
N TRP A 105 -7.38 12.54 7.06
CA TRP A 105 -6.91 11.76 5.93
C TRP A 105 -6.90 10.25 6.19
N ASN A 106 -7.16 9.80 7.42
CA ASN A 106 -7.19 8.38 7.81
C ASN A 106 -7.93 7.48 6.81
N GLY A 107 -9.09 7.89 6.30
CA GLY A 107 -9.84 7.09 5.32
C GLY A 107 -9.13 6.94 3.98
N ILE A 108 -8.51 8.02 3.49
CA ILE A 108 -7.71 8.00 2.25
C ILE A 108 -6.45 7.18 2.47
N SER A 109 -5.80 7.37 3.62
CA SER A 109 -4.61 6.61 3.98
C SER A 109 -4.88 5.13 4.08
N TYR A 110 -6.00 4.75 4.70
CA TYR A 110 -6.43 3.36 4.76
C TYR A 110 -6.70 2.78 3.36
N LEU A 111 -7.51 3.46 2.53
CA LEU A 111 -7.83 3.00 1.18
C LEU A 111 -6.57 2.76 0.35
N VAL A 112 -5.69 3.77 0.26
CA VAL A 112 -4.49 3.72 -0.58
C VAL A 112 -3.56 2.60 -0.14
N ASN A 113 -3.38 2.42 1.17
CA ASN A 113 -2.52 1.38 1.72
C ASN A 113 -3.08 -0.05 1.52
N ASN A 114 -4.35 -0.20 1.15
CA ASN A 114 -5.01 -1.49 0.97
C ASN A 114 -5.41 -1.76 -0.50
N ILE A 115 -5.03 -0.91 -1.47
CA ILE A 115 -5.36 -1.09 -2.89
C ILE A 115 -4.98 -2.50 -3.39
N GLU A 116 -3.79 -2.98 -3.07
CA GLU A 116 -3.32 -4.31 -3.51
C GLU A 116 -4.12 -5.44 -2.89
N SER A 117 -4.52 -5.30 -1.62
CA SER A 117 -5.42 -6.26 -0.97
C SER A 117 -6.75 -6.34 -1.71
N TYR A 118 -7.29 -5.19 -2.13
CA TYR A 118 -8.51 -5.14 -2.94
C TYR A 118 -8.30 -5.73 -4.34
N GLU A 119 -7.16 -5.48 -5.00
CA GLU A 119 -6.81 -6.07 -6.30
C GLU A 119 -6.73 -7.61 -6.22
N GLU A 120 -6.24 -8.15 -5.10
CA GLU A 120 -6.19 -9.59 -4.87
C GLU A 120 -7.55 -10.20 -4.49
N GLN A 121 -8.38 -9.44 -3.78
CA GLN A 121 -9.71 -9.89 -3.34
C GLN A 121 -10.74 -9.87 -4.49
N TYR A 122 -10.64 -8.90 -5.39
CA TYR A 122 -11.65 -8.65 -6.42
C TYR A 122 -11.03 -8.75 -7.82
N GLU A 123 -11.27 -9.88 -8.49
CA GLU A 123 -10.71 -10.16 -9.84
C GLU A 123 -11.11 -9.12 -10.90
N ASP A 124 -12.27 -8.48 -10.73
CA ASP A 124 -12.81 -7.45 -11.64
C ASP A 124 -12.56 -6.01 -11.16
N LEU A 125 -11.78 -5.79 -10.10
CA LEU A 125 -11.46 -4.44 -9.64
C LEU A 125 -10.66 -3.69 -10.70
N SER A 126 -11.08 -2.46 -11.00
CA SER A 126 -10.32 -1.54 -11.84
C SER A 126 -9.91 -0.28 -11.07
N TRP A 127 -9.03 0.51 -11.67
CA TRP A 127 -8.67 1.83 -11.15
C TRP A 127 -9.88 2.76 -10.95
N LEU A 128 -10.99 2.53 -11.67
CA LEU A 128 -12.17 3.39 -11.62
C LEU A 128 -12.94 3.21 -10.31
N GLU A 129 -13.08 1.98 -9.81
CA GLU A 129 -13.65 1.71 -8.49
C GLU A 129 -12.84 2.38 -7.38
N ILE A 130 -11.50 2.28 -7.44
CA ILE A 130 -10.61 2.95 -6.48
C ILE A 130 -10.76 4.48 -6.56
N GLN A 131 -10.79 5.04 -7.76
CA GLN A 131 -10.96 6.48 -7.95
C GLN A 131 -12.31 6.99 -7.39
N ILE A 132 -13.38 6.23 -7.61
CA ILE A 132 -14.73 6.57 -7.10
C ILE A 132 -14.78 6.42 -5.57
N ALA A 133 -14.20 5.36 -5.01
CA ALA A 133 -14.10 5.17 -3.57
C ALA A 133 -13.34 6.33 -2.92
N LEU A 134 -12.19 6.71 -3.50
CA LEU A 134 -11.37 7.83 -3.03
C LEU A 134 -12.17 9.13 -2.98
N TRP A 135 -12.88 9.49 -4.05
CA TRP A 135 -13.75 10.67 -4.06
C TRP A 135 -14.87 10.59 -3.02
N SER A 136 -15.43 9.40 -2.80
CA SER A 136 -16.52 9.20 -1.84
C SER A 136 -16.06 9.32 -0.38
N ILE A 137 -14.77 9.04 -0.11
CA ILE A 137 -14.14 9.19 1.22
C ILE A 137 -13.70 10.63 1.46
N MET A 138 -13.29 11.34 0.40
CA MET A 138 -12.85 12.72 0.50
C MET A 138 -13.99 13.67 0.92
N ASP A 139 -13.97 14.11 2.17
CA ASP A 139 -15.03 14.98 2.72
C ASP A 139 -14.81 16.48 2.45
N HIS A 140 -13.71 16.87 1.79
CA HIS A 140 -13.51 18.26 1.38
C HIS A 140 -14.53 18.69 0.31
N LYS A 141 -14.80 17.80 -0.67
CA LYS A 141 -15.81 18.04 -1.70
C LYS A 141 -16.68 16.81 -1.87
N LYS A 142 -17.88 16.88 -1.29
CA LYS A 142 -18.83 15.77 -1.29
C LYS A 142 -19.01 15.18 -2.68
N PHE A 143 -18.79 13.89 -2.76
CA PHE A 143 -19.07 13.07 -3.93
C PHE A 143 -20.09 12.01 -3.53
N ASP A 144 -21.26 12.04 -4.19
CA ASP A 144 -22.23 10.96 -4.11
C ASP A 144 -22.77 10.75 -5.51
N LEU A 145 -22.37 9.61 -6.08
CA LEU A 145 -22.67 9.19 -7.44
C LEU A 145 -24.17 9.16 -7.75
N ASN A 146 -25.02 9.00 -6.73
CA ASN A 146 -26.49 8.97 -6.90
C ASN A 146 -27.12 10.37 -6.92
N THR A 147 -26.36 11.40 -6.53
CA THR A 147 -26.87 12.77 -6.39
C THR A 147 -26.32 13.73 -7.43
N ILE A 148 -25.10 13.48 -7.91
CA ILE A 148 -24.44 14.31 -8.92
C ILE A 148 -25.13 14.06 -10.27
N PRO A 149 -25.58 15.12 -10.99
CA PRO A 149 -26.15 14.97 -12.32
C PRO A 149 -25.15 14.31 -13.29
N ASP A 150 -25.64 13.40 -14.13
CA ASP A 150 -24.79 12.70 -15.11
C ASP A 150 -23.91 13.68 -15.90
N ASN A 151 -24.43 14.81 -16.38
CA ASN A 151 -23.67 15.76 -17.19
C ASN A 151 -22.51 16.46 -16.45
N GLU A 152 -22.47 16.39 -15.12
CA GLU A 152 -21.40 16.95 -14.28
C GLU A 152 -20.30 15.92 -13.99
N LEU A 153 -20.61 14.62 -14.05
CA LEU A 153 -19.62 13.56 -13.84
C LEU A 153 -18.55 13.55 -14.96
N PRO A 154 -17.30 13.18 -14.66
CA PRO A 154 -16.29 12.95 -15.68
C PRO A 154 -16.75 11.92 -16.71
N SER A 155 -16.43 12.15 -17.98
CA SER A 155 -16.85 11.26 -19.08
C SER A 155 -16.51 9.79 -18.85
N TYR A 156 -15.34 9.48 -18.28
CA TYR A 156 -14.94 8.11 -17.99
C TYR A 156 -15.69 7.45 -16.83
N VAL A 157 -16.37 8.23 -15.98
CA VAL A 157 -17.33 7.70 -14.98
C VAL A 157 -18.66 7.42 -15.67
N ARG A 158 -19.17 8.38 -16.45
CA ARG A 158 -20.46 8.27 -17.16
C ARG A 158 -20.49 7.12 -18.16
N ASP A 159 -19.41 7.01 -18.92
CA ASP A 159 -19.25 6.03 -19.99
C ASP A 159 -18.51 4.78 -19.49
N GLY A 160 -18.06 4.79 -18.23
CA GLY A 160 -17.28 3.73 -17.61
C GLY A 160 -18.12 2.53 -17.20
N SER A 161 -17.46 1.39 -17.07
CA SER A 161 -18.01 0.22 -16.38
C SER A 161 -17.32 0.14 -15.03
N TYR A 162 -18.08 0.29 -13.96
CA TYR A 162 -17.62 0.08 -12.59
C TYR A 162 -18.61 -0.78 -11.82
N ASN A 163 -18.14 -1.49 -10.82
CA ASN A 163 -18.94 -2.34 -9.96
C ASN A 163 -19.27 -1.64 -8.63
N MET A 164 -20.54 -1.25 -8.46
CA MET A 164 -21.00 -0.59 -7.23
C MET A 164 -20.90 -1.47 -5.99
N ASP A 165 -21.02 -2.80 -6.12
CA ASP A 165 -20.89 -3.69 -4.97
C ASP A 165 -19.45 -3.68 -4.45
N ILE A 166 -18.45 -3.67 -5.35
CA ILE A 166 -17.03 -3.54 -4.98
C ILE A 166 -16.77 -2.19 -4.30
N ILE A 167 -17.27 -1.09 -4.88
CA ILE A 167 -17.12 0.25 -4.30
C ILE A 167 -17.72 0.30 -2.89
N ASN A 168 -18.94 -0.22 -2.71
CA ASN A 168 -19.60 -0.21 -1.41
C ASN A 168 -18.85 -1.04 -0.38
N ASN A 169 -18.32 -2.22 -0.75
CA ASN A 169 -17.51 -3.03 0.15
C ASN A 169 -16.21 -2.32 0.58
N ILE A 170 -15.53 -1.64 -0.36
CA ILE A 170 -14.34 -0.83 -0.04
C ILE A 170 -14.71 0.30 0.92
N LEU A 171 -15.83 1.00 0.69
CA LEU A 171 -16.27 2.10 1.56
C LEU A 171 -16.67 1.62 2.95
N GLU A 172 -17.31 0.45 3.06
CA GLU A 172 -17.63 -0.19 4.34
C GLU A 172 -16.34 -0.55 5.10
N ASP A 173 -15.40 -1.20 4.41
CA ASP A 173 -14.10 -1.57 4.98
C ASP A 173 -13.31 -0.36 5.47
N VAL A 174 -13.20 0.70 4.65
CA VAL A 174 -12.57 1.96 5.05
C VAL A 174 -13.30 2.59 6.24
N SER A 175 -14.63 2.60 6.25
CA SER A 175 -15.40 3.17 7.36
C SER A 175 -15.13 2.46 8.68
N ASP A 176 -15.06 1.13 8.65
CA ASP A 176 -14.87 0.30 9.83
C ASP A 176 -13.43 0.31 10.33
N ASN A 177 -12.46 0.50 9.43
CA ASN A 177 -11.05 0.29 9.73
C ASN A 177 -10.14 1.53 9.61
N LYS A 178 -10.64 2.69 9.14
CA LYS A 178 -9.81 3.91 8.98
C LYS A 178 -9.14 4.40 10.28
N ASP A 179 -9.73 4.11 11.43
CA ASP A 179 -9.19 4.51 12.74
C ASP A 179 -8.27 3.45 13.34
N LEU A 180 -8.13 2.29 12.68
CA LEU A 180 -7.00 1.43 12.95
C LEU A 180 -5.76 2.27 12.60
N ILE A 181 -5.07 2.74 13.64
CA ILE A 181 -3.69 3.17 13.51
C ILE A 181 -3.03 1.95 12.88
N LEU A 182 -2.76 1.99 11.58
CA LEU A 182 -1.84 1.06 10.95
C LEU A 182 -0.50 1.49 11.52
N PRO A 183 0.00 0.86 12.60
CA PRO A 183 1.19 1.36 13.26
C PRO A 183 2.28 1.23 12.21
N GLY A 184 2.81 2.36 11.77
CA GLY A 184 3.95 2.35 10.87
C GLY A 184 3.69 1.99 9.41
N ASN A 185 2.70 2.57 8.74
CA ASN A 185 2.74 2.68 7.27
C ASN A 185 3.62 3.84 6.76
N GLY A 186 4.57 4.36 7.56
CA GLY A 186 5.62 5.35 7.20
C GLY A 186 6.64 4.85 6.16
N CYS A 187 6.09 4.37 5.05
CA CYS A 187 6.68 3.69 3.93
C CYS A 187 5.89 4.10 2.68
N LEU A 188 4.56 4.17 2.83
CA LEU A 188 3.65 4.82 1.91
C LEU A 188 3.41 6.23 2.47
N GLN A 189 4.38 7.13 2.28
CA GLN A 189 4.12 8.54 2.56
C GLN A 189 3.12 9.03 1.53
N ILE A 190 1.83 9.07 1.85
CA ILE A 190 0.85 9.43 0.83
C ILE A 190 1.03 10.91 0.56
N LEU A 191 1.36 11.21 -0.70
CA LEU A 191 1.68 12.58 -1.08
C LEU A 191 0.46 13.21 -1.68
N TYR A 192 0.29 14.46 -1.30
CA TYR A 192 -0.71 15.33 -1.84
C TYR A 192 -0.03 16.42 -2.66
N ALA A 193 -0.23 16.39 -3.98
CA ALA A 193 0.42 17.32 -4.90
C ALA A 193 -0.46 18.54 -5.15
N GLU A 194 -0.05 19.69 -4.60
CA GLU A 194 -0.62 21.01 -4.89
C GLU A 194 -0.03 21.52 -6.20
N VAL A 195 -0.83 21.48 -7.27
CA VAL A 195 -0.41 21.85 -8.62
C VAL A 195 -0.82 23.30 -8.91
N PRO A 196 0.11 24.25 -9.13
CA PRO A 196 -0.22 25.64 -9.37
C PRO A 196 -1.11 25.85 -10.60
N GLY A 197 -2.18 26.63 -10.44
CA GLY A 197 -3.10 26.97 -11.53
C GLY A 197 -4.04 25.83 -11.97
N ALA A 198 -3.95 24.66 -11.34
CA ALA A 198 -5.02 23.67 -11.33
C ALA A 198 -5.79 23.85 -10.01
N GLN A 199 -7.12 23.81 -10.06
CA GLN A 199 -7.96 24.03 -8.87
C GLN A 199 -8.08 22.74 -8.03
N ASP A 200 -6.91 22.15 -7.68
CA ASP A 200 -6.66 20.97 -6.82
C ASP A 200 -6.76 19.60 -7.52
N GLN A 201 -6.13 18.49 -7.10
CA GLN A 201 -4.86 18.13 -6.42
C GLN A 201 -4.71 16.62 -6.67
N ILE A 202 -3.50 16.11 -6.58
CA ILE A 202 -3.22 14.71 -6.91
C ILE A 202 -2.96 13.94 -5.62
N ILE A 203 -3.67 12.82 -5.42
CA ILE A 203 -3.23 11.79 -4.47
C ILE A 203 -2.18 10.94 -5.18
N ILE A 204 -0.94 11.04 -4.73
CA ILE A 204 0.14 10.19 -5.19
C ILE A 204 0.22 9.01 -4.24
N VAL A 205 0.17 7.82 -4.82
CA VAL A 205 0.48 6.58 -4.11
C VAL A 205 1.93 6.30 -4.45
N PRO A 206 2.91 6.73 -3.63
CA PRO A 206 4.21 6.07 -3.74
C PRO A 206 3.91 4.59 -3.60
N GLY A 207 4.23 3.78 -4.61
CA GLY A 207 3.85 2.36 -4.64
C GLY A 207 4.39 1.61 -3.43
N GLU A 208 4.17 0.27 -3.37
CA GLU A 208 4.76 -0.60 -2.34
C GLU A 208 6.10 -0.03 -1.94
N CYS A 209 6.22 0.37 -0.68
CA CYS A 209 7.49 0.81 -0.15
C CYS A 209 8.49 -0.26 -0.59
N PRO A 210 9.45 0.01 -1.49
CA PRO A 210 10.11 -1.08 -2.21
C PRO A 210 11.11 -1.74 -1.28
N GLN A 211 10.67 -2.39 -0.20
CA GLN A 211 11.56 -2.94 0.79
C GLN A 211 12.40 -3.96 0.04
N GLU A 212 13.69 -3.68 -0.02
CA GLU A 212 14.60 -4.76 -0.25
C GLU A 212 14.44 -5.68 0.94
N LYS A 213 13.80 -6.83 0.69
CA LYS A 213 13.54 -7.84 1.72
C LYS A 213 14.89 -8.20 2.32
N GLY A 214 15.16 -7.73 3.53
CA GLY A 214 16.40 -7.98 4.22
C GLY A 214 16.39 -9.44 4.66
N PHE A 215 15.54 -9.74 5.64
CA PHE A 215 15.38 -11.08 6.17
C PHE A 215 14.02 -11.31 6.79
N GLY A 216 13.70 -12.55 7.15
CA GLY A 216 12.43 -12.83 7.81
C GLY A 216 12.16 -14.30 8.04
N VAL A 217 10.94 -14.56 8.49
CA VAL A 217 10.38 -15.90 8.66
C VAL A 217 9.01 -15.97 8.00
N ARG A 218 8.72 -17.10 7.35
CA ARG A 218 7.40 -17.45 6.83
C ARG A 218 6.93 -18.75 7.46
N TYR A 219 5.75 -18.69 8.07
CA TYR A 219 4.96 -19.80 8.55
C TYR A 219 3.85 -20.07 7.52
N ARG A 220 3.80 -21.27 6.94
CA ARG A 220 2.85 -21.61 5.87
C ARG A 220 2.36 -23.05 6.00
N ASN A 221 1.46 -23.44 5.10
CA ASN A 221 0.96 -24.81 4.98
C ASN A 221 0.36 -25.33 6.29
N PHE A 222 -0.62 -24.61 6.83
CA PHE A 222 -1.18 -24.93 8.13
C PHE A 222 -1.83 -26.32 8.23
N LEU A 223 -2.24 -26.92 7.11
CA LEU A 223 -2.72 -28.31 7.06
C LEU A 223 -1.69 -29.34 7.59
N SER A 224 -0.40 -28.99 7.65
CA SER A 224 0.69 -29.84 8.17
C SER A 224 0.78 -31.18 7.43
N SER A 225 0.98 -31.13 6.11
CA SER A 225 1.26 -32.33 5.31
C SER A 225 2.77 -32.61 5.28
N ALA A 226 3.16 -33.88 5.43
CA ALA A 226 4.57 -34.29 5.48
C ALA A 226 5.40 -33.96 4.21
N ASP A 227 4.75 -33.53 3.13
CA ASP A 227 5.39 -33.29 1.84
C ASP A 227 5.83 -31.83 1.63
N GLN A 228 5.49 -30.92 2.56
CA GLN A 228 5.86 -29.51 2.49
C GLN A 228 6.44 -29.06 3.82
N GLN A 229 7.36 -28.09 3.77
CA GLN A 229 7.93 -27.48 4.97
C GLN A 229 7.08 -26.27 5.37
N GLU A 230 7.00 -26.04 6.68
CA GLU A 230 6.10 -25.06 7.30
C GLU A 230 6.84 -23.79 7.72
N ILE A 231 8.13 -23.89 8.07
CA ILE A 231 8.96 -22.76 8.51
C ILE A 231 10.00 -22.49 7.45
N TYR A 232 9.97 -21.30 6.83
CA TYR A 232 11.01 -20.81 5.93
C TYR A 232 11.68 -19.60 6.58
N LEU A 233 13.01 -19.64 6.77
CA LEU A 233 13.77 -18.64 7.53
C LEU A 233 14.99 -18.20 6.73
N GLY A 234 15.20 -16.91 6.50
CA GLY A 234 16.37 -16.46 5.75
C GLY A 234 16.30 -15.03 5.24
N THR A 235 17.01 -14.75 4.14
CA THR A 235 17.13 -13.42 3.54
C THR A 235 16.30 -13.25 2.28
N GLY A 236 16.06 -12.01 1.85
CA GLY A 236 15.46 -11.75 0.54
C GLY A 236 14.05 -12.33 0.37
N ASP A 237 13.76 -12.78 -0.84
CA ASP A 237 12.56 -13.55 -1.12
C ASP A 237 12.66 -14.97 -0.56
N LEU A 238 11.89 -15.25 0.50
CA LEU A 238 11.77 -16.57 1.11
C LEU A 238 11.08 -17.59 0.18
N GLY A 239 10.57 -17.21 -0.99
CA GLY A 239 10.18 -18.13 -2.06
C GLY A 239 11.37 -18.82 -2.75
N VAL A 240 12.56 -18.23 -2.68
CA VAL A 240 13.78 -18.73 -3.32
C VAL A 240 14.54 -19.65 -2.36
N GLY A 241 14.64 -20.94 -2.71
CA GLY A 241 15.24 -21.95 -1.83
C GLY A 241 16.71 -21.70 -1.45
N ALA A 242 17.47 -20.95 -2.25
CA ALA A 242 18.86 -20.60 -1.95
C ALA A 242 19.00 -19.58 -0.80
N ASN A 243 17.93 -18.83 -0.50
CA ASN A 243 18.00 -17.74 0.46
C ASN A 243 17.55 -18.15 1.86
N ARG A 244 17.14 -19.40 2.07
CA ARG A 244 16.44 -19.83 3.28
C ARG A 244 16.92 -21.17 3.83
N SER A 245 16.84 -21.30 5.14
CA SER A 245 16.65 -22.57 5.83
C SER A 245 15.17 -22.93 5.84
N GLN A 246 14.85 -24.23 5.92
CA GLN A 246 13.48 -24.68 6.01
C GLN A 246 13.33 -25.89 6.93
N GLU A 247 12.21 -25.99 7.62
CA GLU A 247 11.95 -27.05 8.59
C GLU A 247 10.47 -27.49 8.55
N HIS A 248 10.24 -28.77 8.85
CA HIS A 248 8.88 -29.28 9.02
C HIS A 248 8.36 -28.89 10.40
N ALA A 249 7.11 -28.45 10.45
CA ALA A 249 6.44 -28.17 11.71
C ALA A 249 5.00 -28.67 11.70
N THR A 250 4.34 -28.58 12.85
CA THR A 250 2.93 -28.93 12.95
C THR A 250 2.22 -27.84 13.71
N PHE A 251 1.15 -27.33 13.11
CA PHE A 251 0.26 -26.38 13.74
C PHE A 251 -0.96 -27.10 14.30
N THR A 252 -1.41 -26.67 15.48
CA THR A 252 -2.67 -27.11 16.05
C THR A 252 -3.83 -26.57 15.21
N GLN A 253 -4.46 -27.46 14.43
CA GLN A 253 -5.69 -27.11 13.70
C GLN A 253 -6.81 -26.76 14.68
N ASN A 254 -7.54 -25.66 14.40
CA ASN A 254 -8.59 -25.15 15.29
C ASN A 254 -8.08 -24.89 16.72
N GLY A 255 -6.90 -24.31 16.83
CA GLY A 255 -6.23 -24.04 18.09
C GLY A 255 -5.02 -23.14 17.91
N THR A 256 -4.21 -23.08 18.96
CA THR A 256 -3.08 -22.17 19.08
C THR A 256 -1.77 -22.94 19.13
N THR A 257 -0.73 -22.40 18.51
CA THR A 257 0.62 -22.97 18.49
C THR A 257 1.61 -21.86 18.84
N GLU A 258 2.44 -22.10 19.84
CA GLU A 258 3.53 -21.18 20.22
C GLU A 258 4.58 -21.10 19.10
N ILE A 259 5.08 -19.89 18.88
CA ILE A 259 6.17 -19.59 17.96
C ILE A 259 7.19 -18.66 18.62
N ASP A 260 8.43 -18.76 18.19
CA ASP A 260 9.46 -17.76 18.47
C ASP A 260 10.10 -17.34 17.15
N PHE A 261 10.46 -16.06 17.06
CA PHE A 261 11.34 -15.55 16.01
C PHE A 261 12.37 -14.62 16.62
N VAL A 262 13.64 -14.92 16.36
CA VAL A 262 14.78 -14.29 17.04
C VAL A 262 15.86 -13.91 16.03
N TYR A 263 16.37 -12.70 16.15
CA TYR A 263 17.65 -12.29 15.59
C TYR A 263 18.66 -12.07 16.72
N SER A 264 19.79 -12.78 16.66
CA SER A 264 20.90 -12.65 17.62
C SER A 264 22.12 -12.00 16.96
N PRO A 265 22.47 -10.74 17.29
CA PRO A 265 23.62 -10.07 16.71
C PRO A 265 24.96 -10.64 17.20
N GLU A 266 24.99 -11.21 18.42
CA GLU A 266 26.20 -11.84 18.96
C GLU A 266 26.59 -13.10 18.19
N LEU A 267 25.60 -13.83 17.68
CA LEU A 267 25.79 -15.07 16.93
C LEU A 267 25.70 -14.88 15.41
N ASP A 268 25.29 -13.69 14.96
CA ASP A 268 24.94 -13.38 13.56
C ASP A 268 23.94 -14.40 12.96
N GLN A 269 22.86 -14.65 13.70
CA GLN A 269 21.92 -15.74 13.42
C GLN A 269 20.46 -15.30 13.52
N LEU A 270 19.64 -15.85 12.62
CA LEU A 270 18.19 -15.93 12.82
C LEU A 270 17.83 -17.29 13.37
N SER A 271 16.77 -17.33 14.16
CA SER A 271 16.11 -18.58 14.51
C SER A 271 14.61 -18.44 14.59
N ALA A 272 13.91 -19.53 14.28
CA ALA A 272 12.46 -19.59 14.37
C ALA A 272 12.01 -20.95 14.91
N SER A 273 10.93 -20.95 15.68
CA SER A 273 10.32 -22.16 16.25
C SER A 273 8.81 -22.20 15.99
N VAL A 274 8.28 -23.42 15.92
CA VAL A 274 6.84 -23.71 15.98
C VAL A 274 6.67 -24.95 16.84
N GLY A 275 6.13 -24.77 18.06
CA GLY A 275 6.09 -25.81 19.07
C GLY A 275 7.49 -26.40 19.34
N ASN A 276 7.68 -27.70 19.04
CA ASN A 276 8.97 -28.38 19.24
C ASN A 276 9.89 -28.35 18.00
N SER A 277 9.45 -27.75 16.90
CA SER A 277 10.23 -27.68 15.65
C SER A 277 11.01 -26.38 15.62
N TYR A 278 12.25 -26.42 15.16
CA TYR A 278 13.17 -25.29 15.26
C TYR A 278 14.17 -25.26 14.10
N THR A 279 14.47 -24.07 13.60
CA THR A 279 15.42 -23.87 12.51
C THR A 279 16.30 -22.65 12.74
N ILE A 280 17.54 -22.71 12.25
CA ILE A 280 18.55 -21.64 12.33
C ILE A 280 18.97 -21.23 10.92
N TYR A 281 19.20 -19.93 10.75
CA TYR A 281 19.87 -19.37 9.59
C TYR A 281 21.12 -18.62 10.05
N GLU A 282 22.29 -19.21 9.78
CA GLU A 282 23.61 -18.69 10.21
C GLU A 282 24.19 -17.67 9.22
N ASP A 283 25.16 -16.88 9.69
CA ASP A 283 25.90 -15.88 8.92
C ASP A 283 24.96 -14.87 8.23
N LEU A 284 23.98 -14.35 8.98
CA LEU A 284 22.95 -13.48 8.43
C LEU A 284 23.58 -12.28 7.71
N SER A 285 24.49 -11.57 8.38
CA SER A 285 25.11 -10.35 7.87
C SER A 285 25.84 -10.56 6.54
N ALA A 286 26.46 -11.73 6.35
CA ALA A 286 27.18 -12.06 5.12
C ALA A 286 26.27 -12.47 3.96
N LYS A 287 25.00 -12.81 4.24
CA LYS A 287 23.99 -13.29 3.29
C LYS A 287 22.89 -12.27 3.02
N MET A 288 22.97 -11.09 3.63
CA MET A 288 22.09 -9.98 3.33
C MET A 288 22.22 -9.57 1.86
N PRO A 289 21.14 -9.08 1.23
CA PRO A 289 21.21 -8.47 -0.09
C PRO A 289 22.22 -7.31 -0.15
N ALA A 290 22.82 -7.07 -1.32
CA ALA A 290 23.93 -6.10 -1.43
C ALA A 290 23.54 -4.64 -1.11
N SER A 291 22.26 -4.29 -1.24
CA SER A 291 21.75 -2.94 -0.97
C SER A 291 21.09 -2.81 0.42
N CYS A 292 21.24 -3.84 1.27
CA CYS A 292 20.65 -3.87 2.60
C CYS A 292 21.64 -4.43 3.62
N SER A 293 21.96 -3.69 4.68
CA SER A 293 22.70 -4.22 5.84
C SER A 293 21.78 -4.36 7.05
N ILE A 294 22.16 -5.19 8.02
CA ILE A 294 21.37 -5.35 9.25
C ILE A 294 21.21 -4.01 9.98
N GLN A 295 22.22 -3.13 9.92
CA GLN A 295 22.19 -1.82 10.55
C GLN A 295 21.21 -0.85 9.87
N ASP A 296 20.91 -1.08 8.59
CA ASP A 296 19.97 -0.24 7.84
C ASP A 296 18.53 -0.68 8.07
N VAL A 297 18.28 -1.90 8.56
CA VAL A 297 16.93 -2.39 8.85
C VAL A 297 16.31 -1.59 9.98
N ASP A 298 15.24 -0.86 9.65
CA ASP A 298 14.51 0.02 10.57
C ASP A 298 13.02 -0.36 10.69
N ARG A 299 12.58 -1.39 9.97
CA ARG A 299 11.18 -1.78 9.90
C ARG A 299 10.99 -3.29 9.71
N ALA A 300 9.85 -3.77 10.18
CA ALA A 300 9.37 -5.12 9.89
C ALA A 300 7.90 -5.06 9.49
N GLN A 301 7.46 -6.01 8.69
CA GLN A 301 6.08 -6.19 8.31
C GLN A 301 5.63 -7.60 8.68
N ILE A 302 4.46 -7.69 9.28
CA ILE A 302 3.75 -8.91 9.61
C ILE A 302 2.63 -9.06 8.61
N TRP A 303 2.66 -10.15 7.84
CA TRP A 303 1.67 -10.45 6.81
C TRP A 303 0.92 -11.71 7.23
N VAL A 304 -0.38 -11.61 7.40
CA VAL A 304 -1.24 -12.75 7.76
C VAL A 304 -2.25 -12.97 6.65
N THR A 305 -2.50 -14.23 6.30
CA THR A 305 -3.33 -14.60 5.15
C THR A 305 -4.20 -15.81 5.50
N ALA A 306 -5.49 -15.72 5.21
CA ALA A 306 -6.52 -16.75 5.35
C ALA A 306 -7.39 -16.80 4.08
N ARG A 307 -6.98 -17.60 3.09
CA ARG A 307 -7.67 -17.73 1.78
C ARG A 307 -8.48 -19.02 1.62
N ASP A 308 -8.57 -19.84 2.66
CA ASP A 308 -9.45 -21.03 2.67
C ASP A 308 -10.83 -20.64 3.23
N PRO A 309 -11.95 -21.05 2.60
CA PRO A 309 -13.28 -20.65 3.04
C PRO A 309 -13.57 -20.96 4.53
N GLY A 310 -14.06 -19.96 5.26
CA GLY A 310 -14.37 -20.06 6.69
C GLY A 310 -13.15 -20.29 7.58
N THR A 311 -11.95 -19.89 7.13
CA THR A 311 -10.73 -19.94 7.94
C THR A 311 -10.35 -18.58 8.50
N THR A 312 -9.71 -18.60 9.66
CA THR A 312 -9.02 -17.44 10.23
C THR A 312 -7.61 -17.82 10.63
N VAL A 313 -6.69 -16.88 10.46
CA VAL A 313 -5.30 -16.98 10.90
C VAL A 313 -5.00 -15.75 11.72
N THR A 314 -4.55 -15.96 12.96
CA THR A 314 -4.09 -14.88 13.83
C THR A 314 -2.63 -15.11 14.19
N LEU A 315 -1.77 -14.11 13.99
CA LEU A 315 -0.45 -14.05 14.60
C LEU A 315 -0.49 -13.03 15.73
N SER A 316 -0.15 -13.47 16.94
CA SER A 316 -0.02 -12.59 18.10
C SER A 316 1.32 -12.77 18.78
N GLY A 317 1.78 -11.77 19.52
CA GLY A 317 3.01 -11.87 20.29
C GLY A 317 3.34 -10.59 21.04
N GLU A 318 4.50 -10.57 21.67
CA GLU A 318 5.03 -9.40 22.37
C GLU A 318 6.38 -8.97 21.80
N TYR A 319 6.51 -7.70 21.47
CA TYR A 319 7.77 -7.08 21.06
C TYR A 319 7.98 -5.77 21.83
N ALA A 320 9.15 -5.59 22.43
CA ALA A 320 9.51 -4.39 23.20
C ALA A 320 8.50 -3.98 24.30
N GLY A 321 7.74 -4.94 24.86
CA GLY A 321 6.71 -4.69 25.85
C GLY A 321 5.33 -4.33 25.28
N GLU A 322 5.19 -4.29 23.95
CA GLU A 322 3.92 -4.06 23.25
C GLU A 322 3.35 -5.37 22.72
N SER A 323 2.04 -5.55 22.90
CA SER A 323 1.32 -6.70 22.37
C SER A 323 0.92 -6.43 20.92
N ILE A 324 1.22 -7.38 20.05
CA ILE A 324 0.84 -7.41 18.64
C ILE A 324 -0.22 -8.50 18.47
N SER A 325 -1.26 -8.23 17.68
CA SER A 325 -2.25 -9.23 17.27
C SER A 325 -2.80 -8.87 15.90
N VAL A 326 -2.51 -9.70 14.90
CA VAL A 326 -2.87 -9.49 13.50
C VAL A 326 -3.71 -10.68 13.05
N THR A 327 -4.95 -10.44 12.60
CA THR A 327 -5.89 -11.49 12.23
C THR A 327 -6.35 -11.31 10.79
N ALA A 328 -6.16 -12.32 9.95
CA ALA A 328 -6.82 -12.45 8.67
C ALA A 328 -8.01 -13.42 8.77
N ASP A 329 -9.10 -13.09 8.10
CA ASP A 329 -10.34 -13.85 8.05
C ASP A 329 -10.80 -13.94 6.59
N TYR A 330 -11.04 -15.15 6.09
CA TYR A 330 -11.51 -15.35 4.72
C TYR A 330 -12.75 -14.53 4.36
N ASP A 331 -13.72 -14.45 5.27
CA ASP A 331 -15.03 -13.85 5.01
C ASP A 331 -15.00 -12.32 5.09
N ASN A 332 -13.97 -11.74 5.71
CA ASN A 332 -13.85 -10.30 5.92
C ASN A 332 -12.60 -9.73 5.24
N GLN A 333 -11.43 -10.00 5.81
CA GLN A 333 -10.14 -9.56 5.29
C GLN A 333 -9.20 -10.76 5.18
N SER A 334 -9.20 -11.39 4.01
CA SER A 334 -8.42 -12.61 3.78
C SER A 334 -6.91 -12.39 3.90
N GLN A 335 -6.46 -11.13 3.95
CA GLN A 335 -5.08 -10.71 4.15
C GLN A 335 -5.02 -9.44 4.98
N VAL A 336 -4.09 -9.42 5.93
CA VAL A 336 -3.86 -8.26 6.80
C VAL A 336 -2.36 -8.04 6.94
N PHE A 337 -1.98 -6.77 6.85
CA PHE A 337 -0.61 -6.28 7.00
C PHE A 337 -0.51 -5.44 8.26
N TYR A 338 0.59 -5.61 8.98
CA TYR A 338 0.90 -4.82 10.16
C TYR A 338 2.38 -4.47 10.14
N SER A 339 2.72 -3.22 10.40
CA SER A 339 4.10 -2.77 10.32
C SER A 339 4.65 -2.44 11.70
N LEU A 340 5.95 -2.66 11.85
CA LEU A 340 6.75 -2.22 12.97
C LEU A 340 7.81 -1.26 12.41
N GLN A 341 8.08 -0.19 13.13
CA GLN A 341 8.97 0.87 12.70
C GLN A 341 9.97 1.28 13.77
N ASN A 342 10.98 2.04 13.33
CA ASN A 342 12.06 2.53 14.16
C ASN A 342 12.73 1.39 14.93
N LEU A 343 12.85 0.23 14.28
CA LEU A 343 13.46 -0.94 14.86
C LEU A 343 14.96 -0.69 15.04
N ASP A 344 15.45 -0.92 16.25
CA ASP A 344 16.88 -0.95 16.53
C ASP A 344 17.32 -2.40 16.75
N LEU A 345 17.93 -2.98 15.72
CA LEU A 345 18.43 -4.35 15.75
C LEU A 345 19.81 -4.50 16.38
N SER A 346 20.41 -3.41 16.88
CA SER A 346 21.75 -3.47 17.49
C SER A 346 21.82 -4.40 18.70
N ASN A 347 20.70 -4.57 19.42
CA ASN A 347 20.56 -5.48 20.56
C ASN A 347 19.83 -6.78 20.21
N GLY A 348 19.55 -7.01 18.91
CA GLY A 348 18.78 -8.14 18.42
C GLY A 348 17.29 -7.88 18.35
N PHE A 349 16.56 -8.92 17.94
CA PHE A 349 15.10 -8.92 17.87
C PHE A 349 14.58 -10.19 18.51
N TYR A 350 13.50 -10.08 19.28
CA TYR A 350 12.84 -11.22 19.89
C TYR A 350 11.32 -11.00 19.84
N LEU A 351 10.63 -11.90 19.15
CA LEU A 351 9.18 -12.03 19.21
C LEU A 351 8.87 -13.42 19.75
N ASN A 352 8.28 -13.46 20.95
CA ASN A 352 7.60 -14.65 21.46
C ASN A 352 6.12 -14.47 21.18
N GLY A 353 5.52 -15.47 20.54
CA GLY A 353 4.17 -15.33 20.04
C GLY A 353 3.44 -16.64 19.83
N GLU A 354 2.30 -16.52 19.18
CA GLU A 354 1.37 -17.59 18.93
C GLU A 354 0.75 -17.42 17.54
N ILE A 355 0.52 -18.55 16.87
CA ILE A 355 -0.35 -18.62 15.71
C ILE A 355 -1.62 -19.37 16.10
N THR A 356 -2.76 -18.68 16.01
CA THR A 356 -4.09 -19.25 16.23
C THR A 356 -4.80 -19.47 14.91
N LEU A 357 -5.34 -20.67 14.72
CA LEU A 357 -5.99 -21.12 13.50
C LEU A 357 -7.43 -21.50 13.79
N SER A 358 -8.36 -21.11 12.93
CA SER A 358 -9.75 -21.59 12.92
C SER A 358 -10.14 -22.05 11.52
N GLY A 359 -11.03 -23.04 11.44
CA GLY A 359 -11.56 -23.58 10.19
C GLY A 359 -10.79 -24.79 9.66
N THR A 360 -10.95 -25.07 8.36
CA THR A 360 -10.28 -26.19 7.67
C THR A 360 -9.36 -25.64 6.60
N PHE A 361 -8.05 -25.77 6.83
CA PHE A 361 -7.04 -25.36 5.88
C PHE A 361 -6.81 -26.42 4.80
N THR A 362 -6.47 -25.99 3.60
CA THR A 362 -6.00 -26.87 2.53
C THR A 362 -4.48 -26.79 2.41
N SER A 363 -3.87 -27.68 1.61
CA SER A 363 -2.42 -27.65 1.40
C SER A 363 -2.02 -26.44 0.55
N GLY A 364 -0.80 -25.95 0.78
CA GLY A 364 -0.21 -24.84 0.03
C GLY A 364 -0.16 -23.54 0.82
N GLU A 365 -0.14 -22.42 0.10
CA GLU A 365 0.10 -21.08 0.67
C GLU A 365 -1.19 -20.26 0.81
N ARG A 366 -2.33 -20.93 1.02
CA ARG A 366 -3.62 -20.27 1.23
C ARG A 366 -3.78 -19.76 2.66
N GLY A 367 -3.11 -20.39 3.62
CA GLY A 367 -2.91 -19.87 4.96
C GLY A 367 -1.43 -19.58 5.18
N LYS A 368 -1.08 -18.37 5.59
CA LYS A 368 0.29 -18.03 6.02
C LYS A 368 0.33 -16.92 7.06
N ALA A 369 1.43 -16.89 7.81
CA ALA A 369 1.87 -15.77 8.62
C ALA A 369 3.36 -15.53 8.31
N GLU A 370 3.75 -14.30 8.03
CA GLU A 370 5.11 -13.96 7.60
C GLU A 370 5.56 -12.71 8.35
N ILE A 371 6.83 -12.68 8.75
CA ILE A 371 7.47 -11.50 9.36
C ILE A 371 8.69 -11.19 8.50
N VAL A 372 8.68 -10.04 7.83
CA VAL A 372 9.72 -9.60 6.91
C VAL A 372 10.32 -8.30 7.39
N PHE A 373 11.64 -8.26 7.52
CA PHE A 373 12.42 -7.09 7.86
C PHE A 373 12.95 -6.48 6.56
N GLY A 374 12.77 -5.18 6.42
CA GLY A 374 13.16 -4.43 5.23
C GLY A 374 14.20 -3.39 5.56
N CYS A 375 15.12 -3.14 4.62
CA CYS A 375 15.89 -1.91 4.63
C CYS A 375 15.08 -0.78 3.98
N PRO A 376 15.31 0.48 4.40
CA PRO A 376 14.88 1.61 3.61
C PRO A 376 15.57 1.51 2.24
N VAL A 377 14.82 1.80 1.19
CA VAL A 377 15.39 1.86 -0.15
C VAL A 377 16.38 3.01 -0.18
N GLN A 378 17.66 2.68 -0.36
CA GLN A 378 18.65 3.68 -0.73
C GLN A 378 18.43 4.01 -2.20
N PHE A 379 17.77 5.14 -2.46
CA PHE A 379 17.52 5.64 -3.81
C PHE A 379 18.65 6.53 -4.31
#